data_AF-A0A1V1UXL6-F1
#
_entry.id   AF-A0A1V1UXL6-F1
#
_cell.length_a   1.000
_cell.length_b   1.000
_cell.length_c   1.000
_cell.angle_alpha   90.00
_cell.angle_beta   90.00
_cell.angle_gamma   90.00
#
_symmetry.space_group_name_H-M   'P 1'
#
loop_
_entity.id
_entity.type
_entity.pdbx_description
1 polymer ?
#
loop_
_entity_poly.entity_id
_entity_poly.type
_entity_poly.pdbx_seq_one_letter_code
_entity_poly.pdbx_strand_id
1 'polypeptide(L)'
;MTRTPLDADHVSRRWLGKAVRELPEPEASVVASAADRRPISEDINETFADHQTFGERLADRVAAFGGSWPFIIGFGVFLALWTITNVLLRKEAFDPYPFIFLNLVLSMLAAVQAPVIMMSQNRQAAKDRLDAGNDYQVNLKAEI
;
A
#
# COMPACT_ATOMS: atom_id res chain seq x y z
N MET A 1 39.18 12.86 21.30
CA MET A 1 39.46 12.89 19.85
C MET A 1 38.18 13.32 19.14
N THR A 2 38.05 14.61 18.86
CA THR A 2 36.96 15.24 18.11
C THR A 2 37.05 14.77 16.66
N ARG A 3 36.11 13.91 16.24
CA ARG A 3 36.09 13.39 14.87
C ARG A 3 35.31 14.38 13.99
N THR A 4 36.03 15.03 13.08
CA THR A 4 35.48 15.94 12.08
C THR A 4 34.41 15.23 11.26
N PRO A 5 33.20 15.79 11.09
CA PRO A 5 32.22 15.23 10.16
C PRO A 5 32.84 15.21 8.76
N LEU A 6 32.73 14.08 8.06
CA LEU A 6 33.19 13.99 6.68
C LEU A 6 32.40 15.01 5.86
N ASP A 7 33.10 16.04 5.36
CA ASP A 7 32.51 17.09 4.56
C ASP A 7 31.89 16.46 3.30
N ALA A 8 30.57 16.55 3.18
CA ALA A 8 29.83 15.99 2.04
C ALA A 8 30.37 16.54 0.71
N ASP A 9 30.90 17.76 0.69
CA ASP A 9 31.52 18.35 -0.50
C ASP A 9 32.82 17.62 -0.91
N HIS A 10 33.59 17.13 0.07
CA HIS A 10 34.80 16.35 -0.20
C HIS A 10 34.48 14.98 -0.80
N VAL A 11 33.46 14.29 -0.28
CA VAL A 11 33.03 12.98 -0.79
C VAL A 11 32.45 13.12 -2.19
N SER A 12 31.58 14.11 -2.40
CA SER A 12 31.00 14.43 -3.71
C SER A 12 32.06 14.66 -4.78
N ARG A 13 33.05 15.53 -4.50
CA ARG A 13 34.11 15.84 -5.46
C ARG A 13 35.00 14.64 -5.77
N ARG A 14 35.20 13.74 -4.81
CA ARG A 14 36.05 12.57 -4.98
C ARG A 14 35.36 11.44 -5.76
N TRP A 15 34.05 11.29 -5.62
CA TRP A 15 33.30 10.16 -6.18
C TRP A 15 32.56 10.56 -7.47
N LEU A 16 31.95 11.75 -7.49
CA LEU A 16 31.13 12.27 -8.60
C LEU A 16 31.81 13.39 -9.39
N GLY A 17 32.96 13.91 -8.92
CA GLY A 17 33.70 14.98 -9.60
C GLY A 17 33.03 16.35 -9.58
N LYS A 18 31.89 16.50 -8.89
CA LYS A 18 31.10 17.74 -8.79
C LYS A 18 30.93 18.18 -7.33
N ALA A 19 30.71 19.47 -7.10
CA ALA A 19 30.39 19.98 -5.76
C ALA A 19 28.95 19.62 -5.37
N VAL A 20 28.65 19.43 -4.08
CA VAL A 20 27.29 19.03 -3.60
C VAL A 20 26.22 20.02 -4.04
N ARG A 21 26.58 21.30 -4.17
CA ARG A 21 25.69 22.38 -4.61
C ARG A 21 25.33 22.34 -6.09
N GLU A 22 26.07 21.57 -6.89
CA GLU A 22 25.86 21.39 -8.34
C GLU A 22 25.09 20.10 -8.64
N LEU A 23 24.85 19.27 -7.62
CA LEU A 23 24.09 18.04 -7.75
C LEU A 23 22.58 18.33 -7.74
N PRO A 24 21.79 17.58 -8.53
CA PRO A 24 20.35 17.51 -8.34
C PRO A 24 20.01 17.09 -6.89
N GLU A 25 18.94 17.66 -6.32
CA GLU A 25 18.41 17.35 -4.97
C GLU A 25 18.52 15.86 -4.53
N PRO A 26 18.15 14.86 -5.37
CA PRO A 26 18.30 13.45 -4.98
C PRO A 26 19.76 12.99 -4.80
N GLU A 27 20.69 13.47 -5.62
CA GLU A 27 22.12 13.10 -5.56
C GLU A 27 22.82 13.75 -4.37
N ALA A 28 22.50 15.02 -4.08
CA ALA A 28 23.03 15.75 -2.91
C ALA A 28 22.64 15.07 -1.59
N SER A 29 21.39 14.59 -1.50
CA SER A 29 20.87 13.87 -0.33
C SER A 29 21.58 12.52 -0.10
N VAL A 30 21.89 11.80 -1.18
CA VAL A 30 22.62 10.51 -1.14
C VAL A 30 24.04 10.68 -0.63
N VAL A 31 24.75 11.71 -1.10
CA VAL A 31 26.14 11.99 -0.66
C VAL A 31 26.17 12.44 0.81
N ALA A 32 25.23 13.28 1.24
CA ALA A 32 25.10 13.69 2.64
C ALA A 32 24.82 12.48 3.55
N SER A 33 23.91 11.59 3.14
CA SER A 33 23.54 10.39 3.89
C SER A 33 24.65 9.33 3.91
N ALA A 34 25.45 9.24 2.84
CA ALA A 34 26.64 8.37 2.77
C ALA A 34 27.77 8.85 3.68
N ALA A 35 27.96 10.17 3.81
CA ALA A 35 28.92 10.77 4.74
C ALA A 35 28.55 10.52 6.21
N ASP A 36 27.24 10.46 6.52
CA ASP A 36 26.73 10.32 7.89
C ASP A 36 26.49 8.87 8.34
N ARG A 37 26.79 7.85 7.50
CA ARG A 37 26.63 6.40 7.77
C ARG A 37 25.28 6.00 8.40
N ARG A 38 24.19 6.72 8.11
CA ARG A 38 22.86 6.32 8.60
C ARG A 38 22.29 5.23 7.68
N PRO A 39 21.79 4.10 8.23
CA PRO A 39 21.10 3.10 7.43
C PRO A 39 19.80 3.71 6.89
N ILE A 40 19.78 4.02 5.60
CA ILE A 40 18.63 4.63 4.91
C ILE A 40 17.45 3.65 4.80
N SER A 41 17.73 2.35 4.90
CA SER A 41 16.76 1.29 4.58
C SER A 41 15.77 0.94 5.69
N GLU A 42 15.95 1.42 6.92
CA GLU A 42 15.12 0.99 8.07
C GLU A 42 13.94 1.94 8.35
N ASP A 43 14.03 3.22 7.96
CA ASP A 43 13.16 4.27 8.51
C ASP A 43 11.89 4.58 7.67
N ILE A 44 11.79 4.06 6.44
CA ILE A 44 10.67 4.41 5.55
C ILE A 44 9.42 3.58 5.85
N ASN A 45 9.59 2.28 6.15
CA ASN A 45 8.45 1.38 6.38
C ASN A 45 7.86 1.56 7.79
N GLU A 46 8.67 1.94 8.78
CA GLU A 46 8.20 2.25 10.15
C GLU A 46 7.42 3.57 10.19
N THR A 47 7.89 4.63 9.51
CA THR A 47 7.19 5.92 9.44
C THR A 47 5.82 5.81 8.75
N PHE A 48 5.64 4.89 7.80
CA PHE A 48 4.34 4.61 7.16
C PHE A 48 3.39 3.74 7.99
N ALA A 49 3.91 2.96 8.93
CA ALA A 49 3.10 2.13 9.82
C ALA A 49 2.54 2.95 10.99
N ASP A 50 3.29 3.94 11.49
CA ASP A 50 2.97 4.66 12.72
C ASP A 50 1.90 5.77 12.55
N HIS A 51 1.56 6.12 11.30
CA HIS A 51 0.55 7.15 10.98
C HIS A 51 -0.76 6.62 10.39
N GLN A 52 -1.05 5.31 10.47
CA GLN A 52 -2.33 4.79 9.96
C GLN A 52 -3.49 5.12 10.90
N THR A 53 -4.47 5.83 10.37
CA THR A 53 -5.74 6.09 11.04
C THR A 53 -6.54 4.79 11.21
N PHE A 54 -7.47 4.76 12.18
CA PHE A 54 -8.31 3.58 12.43
C PHE A 54 -9.11 3.16 11.17
N GLY A 55 -9.55 4.13 10.37
CA GLY A 55 -10.27 3.88 9.12
C GLY A 55 -9.42 3.16 8.08
N GLU A 56 -8.14 3.53 7.94
CA GLU A 56 -7.21 2.88 7.01
C GLU A 56 -6.91 1.44 7.44
N ARG A 57 -6.71 1.19 8.74
CA ARG A 57 -6.49 -0.17 9.26
C ARG A 57 -7.72 -1.07 9.05
N LEU A 58 -8.93 -0.50 9.19
CA LEU A 58 -10.16 -1.23 8.95
C LEU A 58 -10.35 -1.54 7.46
N ALA A 59 -10.14 -0.55 6.58
CA ALA A 59 -10.22 -0.73 5.14
C ALA A 59 -9.26 -1.83 4.64
N ASP A 60 -8.07 -1.93 5.22
CA ASP A 60 -7.05 -2.92 4.82
C ASP A 60 -7.44 -4.32 5.21
N ARG A 61 -8.00 -4.48 6.42
CA ARG A 61 -8.56 -5.75 6.86
C ARG A 61 -9.75 -6.16 6.02
N VAL A 62 -10.64 -5.22 5.69
CA VAL A 62 -11.80 -5.48 4.83
C VAL A 62 -11.38 -5.87 3.41
N ALA A 63 -10.40 -5.18 2.84
CA ALA A 63 -9.86 -5.50 1.51
C ALA A 63 -9.16 -6.88 1.50
N ALA A 64 -8.33 -7.16 2.50
CA ALA A 64 -7.64 -8.45 2.63
C ALA A 64 -8.61 -9.61 2.86
N PHE A 65 -9.66 -9.40 3.66
CA PHE A 65 -10.69 -10.41 3.92
C PHE A 65 -11.58 -10.66 2.70
N GLY A 66 -12.08 -9.58 2.09
CA GLY A 66 -12.97 -9.64 0.92
C GLY A 66 -12.28 -10.20 -0.34
N GLY A 67 -10.96 -10.07 -0.46
CA GLY A 67 -10.17 -10.62 -1.58
C GLY A 67 -9.75 -12.09 -1.40
N SER A 68 -10.10 -12.74 -0.29
CA SER A 68 -9.62 -14.10 0.00
C SER A 68 -10.47 -15.18 -0.70
N TRP A 69 -9.81 -16.22 -1.22
CA TRP A 69 -10.47 -17.37 -1.85
C TRP A 69 -11.52 -18.07 -0.96
N PRO A 70 -11.27 -18.31 0.34
CA PRO A 70 -12.28 -18.89 1.23
C PRO A 70 -13.53 -18.01 1.41
N PHE A 71 -13.37 -16.68 1.44
CA PHE A 71 -14.49 -15.76 1.52
C PHE A 71 -15.38 -15.83 0.28
N ILE A 72 -14.78 -15.85 -0.92
CA ILE A 72 -15.52 -15.96 -2.19
C ILE A 72 -16.34 -17.25 -2.23
N ILE A 73 -15.75 -18.38 -1.83
CA ILE A 73 -16.43 -19.68 -1.80
C ILE A 73 -17.57 -19.65 -0.77
N GLY A 74 -17.30 -19.19 0.46
CA GLY A 74 -18.30 -19.11 1.51
C GLY A 74 -19.48 -18.19 1.14
N PHE A 75 -19.18 -17.04 0.52
CA PHE A 75 -20.19 -16.11 0.02
C PHE A 75 -21.04 -16.74 -1.09
N GLY A 76 -20.43 -17.45 -2.04
CA GLY A 76 -21.15 -18.19 -3.08
C GLY A 76 -22.07 -19.28 -2.50
N VAL A 77 -21.61 -20.04 -1.51
CA VAL A 77 -22.42 -21.04 -0.81
C VAL A 77 -23.58 -20.39 -0.06
N PHE A 78 -23.35 -19.26 0.62
CA PHE A 78 -24.40 -18.50 1.28
C PHE A 78 -25.48 -18.03 0.30
N LEU A 79 -25.08 -17.46 -0.84
CA LEU A 79 -26.03 -17.04 -1.88
C LEU A 79 -26.83 -18.23 -2.43
N ALA A 80 -26.17 -19.35 -2.71
CA ALA A 80 -26.84 -20.55 -3.18
C ALA A 80 -27.87 -21.06 -2.15
N LEU A 81 -27.50 -21.12 -0.87
CA LEU A 81 -28.40 -21.53 0.21
C LEU A 81 -29.59 -20.56 0.33
N TRP A 82 -29.34 -19.25 0.30
CA TRP A 82 -30.38 -18.23 0.35
C TRP A 82 -31.39 -18.39 -0.80
N THR A 83 -30.89 -18.53 -2.03
CA THR A 83 -31.72 -18.74 -3.22
C THR A 83 -32.52 -20.04 -3.11
N ILE A 84 -31.89 -21.15 -2.73
CA ILE A 84 -32.56 -22.47 -2.60
C ILE A 84 -33.66 -22.40 -1.55
N THR A 85 -33.38 -21.83 -0.37
CA THR A 85 -34.37 -21.70 0.72
C THR A 85 -35.56 -20.84 0.28
N ASN A 86 -35.33 -19.70 -0.38
CA ASN A 86 -36.43 -18.84 -0.85
C ASN A 86 -37.24 -19.49 -1.98
N VAL A 87 -36.61 -20.22 -2.89
CA VAL A 87 -37.33 -20.97 -3.94
C VAL A 87 -38.18 -22.10 -3.37
N LEU A 88 -37.69 -22.80 -2.34
CA LEU A 88 -38.42 -23.88 -1.67
C LEU A 88 -39.63 -23.37 -0.88
N LEU A 89 -39.49 -22.22 -0.19
CA LEU A 89 -40.57 -21.63 0.62
C LEU A 89 -41.72 -21.05 -0.21
N ARG A 90 -41.50 -20.74 -1.49
CA ARG A 90 -42.51 -20.22 -2.45
C ARG A 90 -43.42 -19.12 -1.90
N LYS A 91 -44.55 -19.49 -1.28
CA LYS A 91 -45.57 -18.55 -0.76
C LYS A 91 -45.16 -17.89 0.57
N GLU A 92 -44.26 -18.49 1.32
CA GLU A 92 -43.70 -17.95 2.56
C GLU A 92 -42.27 -17.41 2.35
N ALA A 93 -41.85 -17.26 1.09
CA ALA A 93 -40.52 -16.79 0.75
C ALA A 93 -40.34 -15.33 1.21
N PHE A 94 -39.25 -15.08 1.94
CA PHE A 94 -38.87 -13.74 2.40
C PHE A 94 -38.41 -12.86 1.23
N ASP A 95 -37.74 -13.45 0.24
CA ASP A 95 -37.27 -12.80 -0.98
C ASP A 95 -37.65 -13.67 -2.20
N PRO A 96 -38.91 -13.59 -2.67
CA PRO A 96 -39.37 -14.35 -3.83
C PRO A 96 -38.65 -13.89 -5.11
N TYR A 97 -38.56 -14.78 -6.10
CA TYR A 97 -38.08 -14.40 -7.44
C TYR A 97 -38.86 -13.16 -7.94
N PRO A 98 -38.18 -12.06 -8.34
CA PRO A 98 -36.80 -11.97 -8.85
C PRO A 98 -35.68 -11.60 -7.84
N PHE A 99 -35.83 -11.85 -6.54
CA PHE A 99 -34.82 -11.61 -5.48
C PHE A 99 -34.41 -10.13 -5.33
N ILE A 100 -35.39 -9.25 -5.09
CA ILE A 100 -35.17 -7.80 -4.98
C ILE A 100 -34.27 -7.49 -3.79
N PHE A 101 -34.44 -8.19 -2.67
CA PHE A 101 -33.67 -7.91 -1.46
C PHE A 101 -32.19 -8.31 -1.64
N LEU A 102 -31.95 -9.52 -2.17
CA LEU A 102 -30.59 -9.97 -2.48
C LEU A 102 -29.92 -9.03 -3.49
N ASN A 103 -30.63 -8.60 -4.53
CA ASN A 103 -30.10 -7.66 -5.51
C ASN A 103 -29.69 -6.31 -4.87
N LEU A 104 -30.52 -5.77 -3.97
CA LEU A 104 -30.24 -4.54 -3.25
C LEU A 104 -28.97 -4.69 -2.39
N VAL A 105 -28.86 -5.78 -1.63
CA VAL A 105 -27.69 -6.04 -0.77
C VAL A 105 -26.41 -6.18 -1.61
N LEU A 106 -26.46 -6.93 -2.70
CA LEU A 106 -25.31 -7.08 -3.61
C LEU A 106 -24.89 -5.74 -4.23
N SER A 107 -25.85 -4.92 -4.63
CA SER A 107 -25.58 -3.60 -5.21
C SER A 107 -24.91 -2.67 -4.19
N MET A 108 -25.38 -2.65 -2.94
CA MET A 108 -24.74 -1.88 -1.87
C MET A 108 -23.34 -2.39 -1.56
N LEU A 109 -23.15 -3.71 -1.52
CA LEU A 109 -21.84 -4.34 -1.30
C LEU A 109 -20.85 -3.92 -2.39
N ALA A 110 -21.24 -4.01 -3.65
CA ALA A 110 -20.42 -3.61 -4.80
C ALA A 110 -20.09 -2.11 -4.79
N ALA A 111 -21.07 -1.26 -4.44
CA ALA A 111 -20.87 0.19 -4.35
C ALA A 111 -19.80 0.57 -3.31
N VAL A 112 -19.74 -0.13 -2.19
CA VAL A 112 -18.72 0.09 -1.14
C VAL A 112 -17.37 -0.53 -1.52
N GLN A 113 -17.34 -1.60 -2.31
CA GLN A 113 -16.11 -2.27 -2.73
C GLN A 113 -15.21 -1.38 -3.59
N ALA A 114 -15.77 -0.65 -4.57
CA ALA A 114 -14.95 0.14 -5.50
C ALA A 114 -14.10 1.22 -4.81
N PRO A 115 -14.63 2.04 -3.88
CA PRO A 115 -13.83 2.98 -3.10
C PRO A 115 -12.78 2.30 -2.21
N VAL A 116 -13.13 1.19 -1.54
CA VAL A 116 -12.19 0.46 -0.67
C VAL A 116 -11.02 -0.09 -1.47
N ILE A 117 -11.30 -0.67 -2.64
CA ILE A 117 -10.27 -1.14 -3.58
C ILE A 117 -9.39 0.04 -4.04
N MET A 118 -10.01 1.17 -4.42
CA MET A 118 -9.27 2.36 -4.87
C MET A 118 -8.39 2.94 -3.75
N MET A 119 -8.86 2.96 -2.50
CA MET A 119 -8.06 3.39 -1.35
C MET A 119 -6.86 2.45 -1.12
N SER A 120 -7.09 1.13 -1.19
CA SER A 120 -6.01 0.15 -1.07
C SER A 120 -4.98 0.28 -2.19
N GLN A 121 -5.44 0.52 -3.42
CA GLN A 121 -4.58 0.74 -4.59
C GLN A 121 -3.77 2.03 -4.46
N ASN A 122 -4.39 3.14 -4.04
CA ASN A 122 -3.70 4.42 -3.87
C ASN A 122 -2.55 4.31 -2.85
N ARG A 123 -2.77 3.54 -1.77
CA ARG A 123 -1.73 3.30 -0.77
C ARG A 123 -0.63 2.35 -1.26
N GLN A 124 -0.97 1.30 -2.00
CA GLN A 124 0.03 0.43 -2.64
C GLN A 124 0.90 1.23 -3.61
N ALA A 125 0.29 2.05 -4.47
CA ALA A 125 1.01 2.92 -5.40
C ALA A 125 1.92 3.94 -4.69
N ALA A 126 1.53 4.44 -3.51
CA ALA A 126 2.37 5.32 -2.70
C ALA A 126 3.62 4.59 -2.17
N LYS A 127 3.47 3.34 -1.70
CA LYS A 127 4.59 2.49 -1.27
C LYS A 127 5.52 2.17 -2.44
N ASP A 128 4.96 1.72 -3.57
CA ASP A 128 5.72 1.37 -4.77
C ASP A 128 6.60 2.53 -5.27
N ARG A 129 6.10 3.78 -5.15
CA ARG A 129 6.88 4.99 -5.50
C ARG A 129 8.07 5.23 -4.58
N LEU A 130 7.93 4.94 -3.29
CA LEU A 130 9.02 5.11 -2.32
C LEU A 130 10.07 4.03 -2.49
N ASP A 131 9.64 2.78 -2.67
CA ASP A 131 10.54 1.65 -2.91
C ASP A 131 11.35 1.89 -4.20
N ALA A 132 10.72 2.37 -5.28
CA ALA A 132 11.42 2.75 -6.51
C ALA A 132 12.44 3.88 -6.32
N GLY A 133 12.13 4.87 -5.46
CA GLY A 133 13.07 5.95 -5.12
C GLY A 133 14.27 5.46 -4.32
N ASN A 134 14.06 4.52 -3.40
CA ASN A 134 15.13 3.91 -2.62
C ASN A 134 16.02 3.01 -3.49
N ASP A 135 15.44 2.18 -4.36
CA ASP A 135 16.18 1.36 -5.33
C ASP A 135 17.08 2.21 -6.22
N TYR A 136 16.58 3.37 -6.68
CA TYR A 136 17.40 4.32 -7.45
C TYR A 136 18.62 4.82 -6.66
N GLN A 137 18.44 5.18 -5.38
CA GLN A 137 19.54 5.63 -4.52
C GLN A 137 20.56 4.52 -4.22
N VAL A 138 20.09 3.29 -3.99
CA VAL A 138 20.96 2.13 -3.75
C VAL A 138 21.76 1.81 -5.00
N ASN A 139 21.13 1.79 -6.18
CA ASN A 139 21.82 1.54 -7.44
C ASN A 139 22.87 2.60 -7.71
N LEU A 140 22.56 3.88 -7.49
CA LEU A 140 23.52 4.96 -7.62
C LEU A 140 24.73 4.74 -6.70
N LYS A 141 24.51 4.41 -5.42
CA LYS A 141 25.59 4.11 -4.46
C LYS A 141 26.45 2.90 -4.82
N ALA A 142 25.92 1.95 -5.59
CA ALA A 142 26.68 0.77 -6.03
C ALA A 142 27.55 1.06 -7.26
N GLU A 143 27.20 2.10 -8.03
CA GLU A 143 27.91 2.51 -9.25
C GLU A 143 29.09 3.46 -8.99
N ILE A 144 29.14 4.10 -7.82
CA ILE A 144 30.26 4.94 -7.32
C ILE A 144 31.16 4.18 -6.33
#